data_AF-A0A090N7R6-F1
#
_entry.id   AF-A0A090N7R6-F1
#
_cell.length_a   1.000
_cell.length_b   1.000
_cell.length_c   1.000
_cell.angle_alpha   90.00
_cell.angle_beta   90.00
_cell.angle_gamma   90.00
#
_symmetry.space_group_name_H-M   'P 1'
#
loop_
_entity.id
_entity.type
_entity.pdbx_description
1 polymer ?
#
loop_
_entity_poly.entity_id
_entity_poly.type
_entity_poly.pdbx_seq_one_letter_code
_entity_poly.pdbx_strand_id
1 'polypeptide(L)'
;MKNELLIEDHDARKALVFEHGDVAGFLSPWPEPFKDGKANLKIYGKTFSLNYGQDYAPDARFAVYPVGCPTGHNFGFMLVNKEEIRLKPGAAFSGPEGYFKVAVDRIDGDKVTAWHVEDKKGNRSVNLGGADVANVDLVLGQGRVTGQAILKDVGRAMLARTYQSIVEASGQTVAANTGAKPATHEAAQSAVVAGLSPGMLAGFGILLLGCIGVGYEIGRRRA
;
A
#
# COMPACT_ATOMS: atom_id res chain seq x y z
N MET A 1 38.78 5.46 -11.16
CA MET A 1 37.49 6.18 -11.01
C MET A 1 36.55 5.22 -10.33
N LYS A 2 36.17 5.47 -9.06
CA LYS A 2 35.20 4.65 -8.34
C LYS A 2 33.82 5.09 -8.83
N ASN A 3 33.00 4.17 -9.33
CA ASN A 3 31.64 4.49 -9.74
C ASN A 3 30.88 5.00 -8.51
N GLU A 4 30.45 6.27 -8.55
CA GLU A 4 29.42 6.77 -7.65
C GLU A 4 28.11 6.09 -8.03
N LEU A 5 27.79 5.00 -7.33
CA LEU A 5 26.49 4.36 -7.41
C LEU A 5 25.55 5.05 -6.41
N LEU A 6 24.41 5.50 -6.90
CA LEU A 6 23.39 6.28 -6.19
C LEU A 6 22.82 5.59 -4.93
N ILE A 7 22.53 6.42 -3.91
CA ILE A 7 21.49 6.37 -2.85
C ILE A 7 21.42 5.15 -1.90
N GLU A 8 22.01 4.00 -2.21
CA GLU A 8 21.93 2.80 -1.36
C GLU A 8 23.05 2.69 -0.31
N ASP A 9 23.93 3.69 -0.22
CA ASP A 9 24.96 3.73 0.83
C ASP A 9 24.35 4.14 2.19
N HIS A 10 24.21 3.15 3.07
CA HIS A 10 23.62 3.28 4.39
C HIS A 10 24.36 4.30 5.27
N ASP A 11 25.69 4.45 5.09
CA ASP A 11 26.51 5.34 5.91
C ASP A 11 26.35 6.80 5.48
N ALA A 12 26.35 7.07 4.17
CA ALA A 12 26.09 8.40 3.62
C ALA A 12 24.67 8.89 3.94
N ARG A 13 23.68 7.99 3.95
CA ARG A 13 22.29 8.32 4.30
C ARG A 13 22.12 8.61 5.80
N LYS A 14 22.78 7.83 6.66
CA LYS A 14 22.85 8.11 8.11
C LYS A 14 23.50 9.46 8.40
N ALA A 15 24.51 9.87 7.63
CA ALA A 15 25.12 11.19 7.79
C ALA A 15 24.17 12.36 7.45
N LEU A 16 23.06 12.10 6.74
CA LEU A 16 22.02 13.08 6.45
C LEU A 16 20.88 13.08 7.47
N VAL A 17 20.88 12.12 8.41
CA VAL A 17 19.87 11.99 9.46
C VAL A 17 20.54 12.25 10.81
N PHE A 18 20.08 13.28 11.51
CA PHE A 18 20.45 13.57 12.88
C PHE A 18 19.41 13.01 13.83
N GLU A 19 19.81 12.20 14.80
CA GLU A 19 18.92 11.67 15.84
C GLU A 19 19.46 12.06 17.22
N HIS A 20 18.59 12.59 18.08
CA HIS A 20 18.91 12.89 19.47
C HIS A 20 17.65 12.76 20.35
N GLY A 21 17.60 11.72 21.19
CA GLY A 21 16.42 11.43 22.01
C GLY A 21 15.22 11.08 21.13
N ASP A 22 14.12 11.81 21.28
CA ASP A 22 12.91 11.67 20.47
C ASP A 22 12.86 12.65 19.28
N VAL A 23 14.00 13.23 18.91
CA VAL A 23 14.13 14.13 17.77
C VAL A 23 14.88 13.43 16.65
N ALA A 24 14.30 13.41 15.45
CA ALA A 24 14.99 13.05 14.22
C ALA A 24 14.90 14.20 13.21
N GLY A 25 16.02 14.54 12.61
CA GLY A 25 16.14 15.59 11.61
C GLY A 25 16.81 15.06 10.36
N PHE A 26 16.48 15.59 9.19
CA PHE A 26 17.25 15.33 7.99
C PHE A 26 17.37 16.56 7.10
N LEU A 27 18.45 16.60 6.30
CA LEU A 27 18.64 17.62 5.27
C LEU A 27 17.58 17.45 4.17
N SER A 28 16.68 18.42 4.02
CA SER A 28 15.69 18.43 2.95
C SER A 28 16.33 18.92 1.66
N PRO A 29 16.48 18.07 0.62
CA PRO A 29 17.13 18.49 -0.63
C PRO A 29 16.25 19.39 -1.50
N TRP A 30 14.98 19.57 -1.14
CA TRP A 30 14.01 20.35 -1.90
C TRP A 30 13.44 21.52 -1.07
N PRO A 31 13.28 22.73 -1.65
CA PRO A 31 13.68 23.13 -3.00
C PRO A 31 15.20 23.22 -3.20
N GLU A 32 15.97 23.55 -2.16
CA GLU A 32 17.44 23.51 -2.14
C GLU A 32 17.91 23.07 -0.73
N PRO A 33 18.99 22.28 -0.61
CA PRO A 33 19.52 21.83 0.69
C PRO A 33 20.25 22.92 1.46
N PHE A 34 20.87 23.89 0.77
CA PHE A 34 21.60 25.00 1.38
C PHE A 34 21.29 26.30 0.64
N LYS A 35 21.08 27.38 1.39
CA LYS A 35 20.88 28.72 0.85
C LYS A 35 21.37 29.77 1.83
N ASP A 36 22.10 30.77 1.34
CA ASP A 36 22.63 31.90 2.14
C ASP A 36 23.41 31.44 3.39
N GLY A 37 24.22 30.38 3.26
CA GLY A 37 25.00 29.81 4.36
C GLY A 37 24.17 29.04 5.40
N LYS A 38 22.89 28.77 5.14
CA LYS A 38 21.99 28.01 6.01
C LYS A 38 21.62 26.66 5.40
N ALA A 39 21.43 25.65 6.26
CA ALA A 39 20.93 24.34 5.86
C ALA A 39 19.40 24.26 5.98
N ASN A 40 18.76 23.59 5.03
CA ASN A 40 17.32 23.31 5.06
C ASN A 40 17.06 21.97 5.75
N LEU A 41 16.65 22.01 7.02
CA LEU A 41 16.40 20.81 7.82
C LEU A 41 14.90 20.59 8.03
N LYS A 42 14.47 19.34 7.89
CA LYS A 42 13.17 18.88 8.38
C LYS A 42 13.39 18.15 9.69
N ILE A 43 12.79 18.67 10.76
CA ILE A 43 12.91 18.13 12.12
C ILE A 43 11.56 17.57 12.55
N TYR A 44 11.59 16.38 13.13
CA TYR A 44 10.46 15.67 13.70
C TYR A 44 10.75 15.44 15.18
N GLY A 45 9.76 15.69 16.04
CA GLY A 45 9.79 15.32 17.46
C GLY A 45 8.93 14.09 17.71
N LYS A 46 9.05 13.52 18.92
CA LYS A 46 8.35 12.29 19.32
C LYS A 46 8.63 11.11 18.39
N THR A 47 9.83 11.04 17.83
CA THR A 47 10.26 9.96 16.96
C THR A 47 10.59 8.73 17.79
N PHE A 48 10.23 7.56 17.28
CA PHE A 48 10.56 6.28 17.88
C PHE A 48 11.00 5.30 16.80
N SER A 49 11.85 4.36 17.19
CA SER A 49 12.34 3.31 16.29
C SER A 49 11.34 2.17 16.19
N LEU A 50 11.19 1.66 14.98
CA LEU A 50 10.35 0.51 14.67
C LEU A 50 11.23 -0.62 14.15
N ASN A 51 11.35 -1.69 14.94
CA ASN A 51 12.22 -2.82 14.63
C ASN A 51 11.38 -4.06 14.34
N TYR A 52 11.81 -4.84 13.35
CA TYR A 52 11.13 -6.06 12.95
C TYR A 52 10.95 -7.03 14.14
N GLY A 53 9.71 -7.48 14.36
CA GLY A 53 9.33 -8.42 15.41
C GLY A 53 9.34 -7.86 16.83
N GLN A 54 9.76 -6.60 17.02
CA GLN A 54 9.79 -5.97 18.33
C GLN A 54 8.43 -5.39 18.70
N ASP A 55 8.26 -5.08 19.99
CA ASP A 55 7.07 -4.43 20.51
C ASP A 55 6.86 -3.06 19.85
N TYR A 56 5.61 -2.75 19.55
CA TYR A 56 5.23 -1.41 19.17
C TYR A 56 5.38 -0.49 20.38
N ALA A 57 6.30 0.47 20.29
CA ALA A 57 6.69 1.29 21.44
C ALA A 57 5.50 1.94 22.19
N PRO A 58 4.48 2.48 21.49
CA PRO A 58 3.28 3.01 22.14
C PRO A 58 2.33 1.96 22.74
N ASP A 59 2.40 0.69 22.30
CA ASP A 59 1.47 -0.36 22.72
C ASP A 59 2.08 -1.77 22.54
N ALA A 60 2.67 -2.31 23.61
CA ALA A 60 3.39 -3.58 23.61
C ALA A 60 2.51 -4.83 23.38
N ARG A 61 1.18 -4.67 23.25
CA ARG A 61 0.29 -5.75 22.80
C ARG A 61 0.53 -6.15 21.34
N PHE A 62 1.16 -5.27 20.57
CA PHE A 62 1.39 -5.44 19.15
C PHE A 62 2.87 -5.59 18.84
N ALA A 63 3.18 -6.44 17.85
CA ALA A 63 4.51 -6.56 17.28
C ALA A 63 4.58 -5.82 15.92
N VAL A 64 5.76 -5.28 15.63
CA VAL A 64 5.99 -4.42 14.47
C VAL A 64 6.64 -5.19 13.33
N TYR A 65 6.09 -5.03 12.13
CA TYR A 65 6.62 -5.63 10.92
C TYR A 65 6.77 -4.54 9.85
N PRO A 66 7.96 -3.93 9.72
CA PRO A 66 8.23 -2.97 8.65
C PRO A 66 7.98 -3.62 7.28
N VAL A 67 7.35 -2.88 6.38
CA VAL A 67 7.06 -3.36 5.03
C VAL A 67 7.78 -2.48 4.04
N GLY A 68 8.62 -3.10 3.20
CA GLY A 68 9.28 -2.42 2.09
C GLY A 68 9.37 -3.29 0.85
N CYS A 69 9.68 -2.70 -0.30
CA CYS A 69 10.04 -3.49 -1.47
C CYS A 69 11.46 -4.06 -1.32
N PRO A 70 11.77 -5.16 -2.03
CA PRO A 70 13.13 -5.69 -2.11
C PRO A 70 14.17 -4.67 -2.60
N THR A 71 13.74 -3.61 -3.30
CA THR A 71 14.60 -2.52 -3.79
C THR A 71 14.70 -1.33 -2.82
N GLY A 72 14.43 -1.53 -1.53
CA GLY A 72 14.76 -0.57 -0.46
C GLY A 72 13.76 0.55 -0.19
N HIS A 73 12.59 0.57 -0.83
CA HIS A 73 11.52 1.53 -0.50
C HIS A 73 10.65 1.01 0.64
N ASN A 74 10.54 1.76 1.74
CA ASN A 74 9.61 1.48 2.82
C ASN A 74 8.19 1.95 2.45
N PHE A 75 7.19 1.07 2.61
CA PHE A 75 5.76 1.33 2.38
C PHE A 75 4.96 1.53 3.68
N GLY A 76 5.64 1.48 4.83
CA GLY A 76 5.04 1.62 6.15
C GLY A 76 5.41 0.43 7.03
N PHE A 77 4.52 0.11 7.97
CA PHE A 77 4.66 -1.02 8.87
C PHE A 77 3.31 -1.66 9.12
N MET A 78 3.32 -2.93 9.48
CA MET A 78 2.17 -3.64 10.02
C MET A 78 2.32 -3.79 11.52
N LEU A 79 1.20 -3.74 12.22
CA LEU A 79 1.08 -4.13 13.60
C LEU A 79 0.26 -5.41 13.66
N VAL A 80 0.78 -6.42 14.35
CA VAL A 80 0.09 -7.70 14.53
C VAL A 80 -0.13 -7.95 16.01
N ASN A 81 -1.23 -8.61 16.34
CA ASN A 81 -1.47 -9.05 17.72
C ASN A 81 -0.42 -10.10 18.08
N LYS A 82 0.26 -9.93 19.21
CA LYS A 82 1.20 -10.94 19.72
C LYS A 82 0.48 -12.14 20.32
N GLU A 83 -0.69 -11.88 20.90
CA GLU A 83 -1.53 -12.86 21.57
C GLU A 83 -2.91 -12.92 20.93
N GLU A 84 -3.58 -14.06 21.11
CA GLU A 84 -4.97 -14.24 20.70
C GLU A 84 -5.88 -13.24 21.42
N ILE A 85 -6.79 -12.60 20.66
CA ILE A 85 -7.84 -11.76 21.22
C ILE A 85 -9.10 -12.61 21.39
N ARG A 86 -9.56 -12.76 22.63
CA ARG A 86 -10.80 -13.48 22.96
C ARG A 86 -11.89 -12.51 23.40
N LEU A 87 -12.97 -12.44 22.64
CA LEU A 87 -14.11 -11.56 22.92
C LEU A 87 -15.39 -12.37 23.13
N LYS A 88 -16.12 -12.03 24.20
CA LYS A 88 -17.49 -12.49 24.41
C LYS A 88 -18.49 -11.53 23.73
N PRO A 89 -19.75 -11.95 23.49
CA PRO A 89 -20.79 -11.03 23.04
C PRO A 89 -20.92 -9.80 23.95
N GLY A 90 -21.08 -8.63 23.33
CA GLY A 90 -21.10 -7.33 23.99
C GLY A 90 -19.73 -6.78 24.40
N ALA A 91 -18.63 -7.51 24.16
CA ALA A 91 -17.28 -7.03 24.43
C ALA A 91 -16.62 -6.40 23.20
N ALA A 92 -15.64 -5.54 23.45
CA ALA A 92 -14.84 -4.91 22.41
C ALA A 92 -13.36 -4.90 22.76
N PHE A 93 -12.51 -4.93 21.73
CA PHE A 93 -11.07 -4.78 21.83
C PHE A 93 -10.64 -3.48 21.15
N SER A 94 -9.86 -2.66 21.85
CA SER A 94 -9.28 -1.45 21.25
C SER A 94 -7.97 -1.77 20.56
N GLY A 95 -7.88 -1.38 19.28
CA GLY A 95 -6.64 -1.40 18.51
C GLY A 95 -5.57 -0.46 19.06
N PRO A 96 -4.37 -0.44 18.45
CA PRO A 96 -3.26 0.37 18.90
C PRO A 96 -3.65 1.85 18.95
N GLU A 97 -3.26 2.54 20.02
CA GLU A 97 -3.51 3.97 20.26
C GLU A 97 -5.00 4.39 20.21
N GLY A 98 -5.91 3.42 20.26
CA GLY A 98 -7.35 3.63 20.17
C GLY A 98 -7.80 4.15 18.80
N TYR A 99 -7.06 3.89 17.72
CA TYR A 99 -7.48 4.30 16.38
C TYR A 99 -8.76 3.62 15.90
N PHE A 100 -8.99 2.38 16.35
CA PHE A 100 -10.20 1.63 16.07
C PHE A 100 -10.55 0.68 17.24
N LYS A 101 -11.75 0.14 17.21
CA LYS A 101 -12.21 -0.96 18.07
C LYS A 101 -12.85 -2.06 17.25
N VAL A 102 -12.66 -3.30 17.66
CA VAL A 102 -13.42 -4.46 17.16
C VAL A 102 -14.43 -4.82 18.24
N ALA A 103 -15.72 -4.82 17.91
CA ALA A 103 -16.79 -5.17 18.82
C ALA A 103 -17.54 -6.40 18.32
N VAL A 104 -17.72 -7.39 19.20
CA VAL A 104 -18.51 -8.58 18.93
C VAL A 104 -19.84 -8.42 19.63
N ASP A 105 -20.92 -8.26 18.88
CA ASP A 105 -22.25 -7.98 19.42
C ASP A 105 -23.01 -9.28 19.72
N ARG A 106 -22.86 -10.31 18.87
CA ARG A 106 -23.61 -11.56 18.97
C ARG A 106 -22.84 -12.75 18.46
N ILE A 107 -22.96 -13.85 19.20
CA ILE A 107 -22.48 -15.18 18.83
C ILE A 107 -23.65 -16.14 19.03
N ASP A 108 -23.97 -16.91 17.99
CA ASP A 108 -25.00 -17.96 18.01
C ASP A 108 -24.32 -19.30 17.70
N GLY A 109 -24.20 -20.17 18.71
CA GLY A 109 -23.44 -21.42 18.59
C GLY A 109 -21.96 -21.15 18.33
N ASP A 110 -21.44 -21.64 17.20
CA ASP A 110 -20.07 -21.43 16.74
C ASP A 110 -19.93 -20.27 15.73
N LYS A 111 -20.99 -19.46 15.55
CA LYS A 111 -21.05 -18.40 14.53
C LYS A 111 -21.10 -17.00 15.15
N VAL A 112 -20.29 -16.10 14.61
CA VAL A 112 -20.31 -14.66 14.94
C VAL A 112 -21.33 -13.97 14.03
N THR A 113 -22.57 -13.86 14.52
CA THR A 113 -23.71 -13.36 13.73
C THR A 113 -23.82 -11.83 13.73
N ALA A 114 -23.18 -11.15 14.68
CA ALA A 114 -23.03 -9.71 14.63
C ALA A 114 -21.70 -9.22 15.22
N TRP A 115 -20.95 -8.46 14.44
CA TRP A 115 -19.74 -7.74 14.87
C TRP A 115 -19.45 -6.57 13.94
N HIS A 116 -18.70 -5.59 14.43
CA HIS A 116 -18.35 -4.39 13.65
C HIS A 116 -17.01 -3.79 14.08
N VAL A 117 -16.51 -2.86 13.27
CA VAL A 117 -15.36 -2.02 13.60
C VAL A 117 -15.83 -0.60 13.86
N GLU A 118 -15.35 0.00 14.93
CA GLU A 118 -15.54 1.42 15.23
C GLU A 118 -14.24 2.19 15.00
N ASP A 119 -14.29 3.38 14.41
CA ASP A 119 -13.14 4.29 14.39
C ASP A 119 -13.03 5.11 15.70
N LYS A 120 -11.92 5.84 15.86
CA LYS A 120 -11.69 6.72 17.03
C LYS A 120 -12.77 7.80 17.23
N LYS A 121 -13.54 8.13 16.20
CA LYS A 121 -14.63 9.11 16.24
C LYS A 121 -15.98 8.48 16.58
N GLY A 122 -16.04 7.15 16.71
CA GLY A 122 -17.26 6.40 16.98
C GLY A 122 -18.06 6.06 15.73
N ASN A 123 -17.53 6.29 14.52
CA ASN A 123 -18.19 5.81 13.31
C ASN A 123 -18.08 4.29 13.25
N ARG A 124 -19.18 3.63 12.89
CA ARG A 124 -19.27 2.16 12.82
C ARG A 124 -19.28 1.69 11.37
N SER A 125 -18.62 0.55 11.12
CA SER A 125 -18.86 -0.21 9.90
C SER A 125 -20.30 -0.77 9.88
N VAL A 126 -20.71 -1.30 8.73
CA VAL A 126 -21.86 -2.21 8.66
C VAL A 126 -21.62 -3.43 9.56
N ASN A 127 -22.67 -4.20 9.84
CA ASN A 127 -22.51 -5.51 10.47
C ASN A 127 -21.69 -6.42 9.55
N LEU A 128 -20.61 -6.99 10.08
CA LEU A 128 -19.68 -7.87 9.38
C LEU A 128 -19.90 -9.35 9.74
N GLY A 129 -20.86 -9.65 10.61
CA GLY A 129 -21.25 -11.00 11.01
C GLY A 129 -22.18 -11.69 10.01
N GLY A 130 -22.40 -12.99 10.22
CA GLY A 130 -23.30 -13.79 9.39
C GLY A 130 -23.32 -15.26 9.79
N ALA A 131 -24.25 -16.03 9.22
CA ALA A 131 -24.44 -17.46 9.55
C ALA A 131 -23.22 -18.34 9.21
N ASP A 132 -22.38 -17.90 8.27
CA ASP A 132 -21.17 -18.62 7.85
C ASP A 132 -19.89 -18.11 8.51
N VAL A 133 -19.97 -17.10 9.38
CA VAL A 133 -18.79 -16.47 10.00
C VAL A 133 -18.42 -17.22 11.28
N ALA A 134 -17.42 -18.08 11.20
CA ALA A 134 -16.91 -18.81 12.38
C ALA A 134 -15.81 -18.03 13.14
N ASN A 135 -15.12 -17.09 12.48
CA ASN A 135 -13.97 -16.37 13.04
C ASN A 135 -13.99 -14.89 12.64
N VAL A 136 -13.28 -14.06 13.42
CA VAL A 136 -13.06 -12.64 13.13
C VAL A 136 -11.59 -12.43 12.75
N ASP A 137 -11.33 -12.37 11.45
CA ASP A 137 -10.02 -12.02 10.90
C ASP A 137 -10.06 -10.60 10.31
N LEU A 138 -9.14 -9.73 10.74
CA LEU A 138 -9.13 -8.33 10.34
C LEU A 138 -7.74 -7.88 9.89
N VAL A 139 -7.68 -7.38 8.66
CA VAL A 139 -6.56 -6.55 8.16
C VAL A 139 -7.15 -5.18 7.82
N LEU A 140 -6.69 -4.16 8.54
CA LEU A 140 -7.22 -2.79 8.48
C LEU A 140 -6.06 -1.82 8.31
N GLY A 141 -6.28 -0.80 7.47
CA GLY A 141 -5.35 0.30 7.27
C GLY A 141 -5.46 0.86 5.86
N GLN A 142 -4.67 1.89 5.57
CA GLN A 142 -4.53 2.44 4.23
C GLN A 142 -3.15 2.10 3.64
N GLY A 143 -3.07 2.06 2.32
CA GLY A 143 -1.81 1.91 1.59
C GLY A 143 -1.64 0.56 0.92
N ARG A 144 -0.43 0.36 0.36
CA ARG A 144 -0.13 -0.81 -0.48
C ARG A 144 -0.32 -2.13 0.27
N VAL A 145 0.00 -2.14 1.55
CA VAL A 145 -0.03 -3.34 2.41
C VAL A 145 -1.45 -3.89 2.55
N THR A 146 -2.41 -3.05 2.91
CA THR A 146 -3.81 -3.47 3.14
C THR A 146 -4.66 -3.49 1.87
N GLY A 147 -4.36 -2.65 0.87
CA GLY A 147 -5.20 -2.50 -0.32
C GLY A 147 -4.73 -3.24 -1.58
N GLN A 148 -3.41 -3.46 -1.76
CA GLN A 148 -2.87 -3.90 -3.06
C GLN A 148 -1.95 -5.13 -3.00
N ALA A 149 -1.28 -5.39 -1.87
CA ALA A 149 -0.17 -6.36 -1.80
C ALA A 149 -0.50 -7.66 -1.05
N ILE A 150 -1.03 -7.60 0.17
CA ILE A 150 -1.26 -8.83 0.97
C ILE A 150 -2.53 -9.56 0.55
N LEU A 151 -3.55 -8.80 0.15
CA LEU A 151 -4.88 -9.32 -0.05
C LEU A 151 -5.38 -9.12 -1.49
N LYS A 152 -4.51 -9.07 -2.50
CA LYS A 152 -4.93 -8.79 -3.88
C LYS A 152 -6.07 -9.70 -4.35
N ASP A 153 -6.04 -10.97 -3.97
CA ASP A 153 -7.08 -11.94 -4.33
C ASP A 153 -8.09 -12.15 -3.20
N VAL A 154 -7.63 -12.34 -1.95
CA VAL A 154 -8.50 -12.53 -0.78
C VAL A 154 -9.26 -11.25 -0.40
N GLY A 155 -8.57 -10.12 -0.35
CA GLY A 155 -9.15 -8.81 -0.05
C GLY A 155 -9.96 -8.24 -1.19
N ARG A 156 -9.67 -8.57 -2.45
CA ARG A 156 -10.61 -8.32 -3.54
C ARG A 156 -11.91 -9.10 -3.32
N ALA A 157 -11.83 -10.38 -2.95
CA ALA A 157 -13.01 -11.19 -2.68
C ALA A 157 -13.78 -10.71 -1.44
N MET A 158 -13.08 -10.33 -0.36
CA MET A 158 -13.70 -9.79 0.85
C MET A 158 -14.29 -8.39 0.62
N LEU A 159 -13.59 -7.51 -0.08
CA LEU A 159 -14.09 -6.18 -0.46
C LEU A 159 -15.31 -6.29 -1.38
N ALA A 160 -15.27 -7.22 -2.36
CA ALA A 160 -16.43 -7.52 -3.19
C ALA A 160 -17.61 -8.00 -2.35
N ARG A 161 -17.38 -8.89 -1.37
CA ARG A 161 -18.42 -9.34 -0.42
C ARG A 161 -18.95 -8.18 0.41
N THR A 162 -18.10 -7.28 0.91
CA THR A 162 -18.51 -6.07 1.64
C THR A 162 -19.38 -5.16 0.78
N TYR A 163 -19.00 -4.91 -0.48
CA TYR A 163 -19.83 -4.13 -1.40
C TYR A 163 -21.15 -4.84 -1.74
N GLN A 164 -21.13 -6.16 -1.91
CA GLN A 164 -22.33 -6.96 -2.11
C GLN A 164 -23.29 -6.82 -0.91
N SER A 165 -22.78 -6.92 0.31
CA SER A 165 -23.57 -6.74 1.53
C SER A 165 -24.08 -5.29 1.68
N ILE A 166 -23.34 -4.29 1.20
CA ILE A 166 -23.83 -2.89 1.15
C ILE A 166 -24.98 -2.75 0.15
N VAL A 167 -24.89 -3.38 -1.03
CA VAL A 167 -25.96 -3.40 -2.04
C VAL A 167 -27.21 -4.09 -1.50
N GLU A 168 -27.06 -5.26 -0.88
CA GLU A 168 -28.14 -6.01 -0.24
C GLU A 168 -28.79 -5.22 0.91
N ALA A 169 -28.00 -4.56 1.75
CA ALA A 169 -28.49 -3.77 2.88
C ALA A 169 -29.13 -2.43 2.47
N SER A 170 -28.75 -1.86 1.32
CA SER A 170 -29.26 -0.57 0.82
C SER A 170 -30.50 -0.70 -0.07
N GLY A 171 -30.91 -1.93 -0.45
CA GLY A 171 -32.04 -2.17 -1.34
C GLY A 171 -31.84 -1.65 -2.78
N GLN A 172 -30.62 -1.20 -3.13
CA GLN A 172 -30.30 -0.80 -4.50
C GLN A 172 -29.94 -2.03 -5.33
N THR A 173 -30.58 -2.20 -6.49
CA THR A 173 -30.19 -3.23 -7.47
C THR A 173 -29.04 -2.69 -8.32
N VAL A 174 -27.85 -3.25 -8.17
CA VAL A 174 -26.76 -3.02 -9.14
C VAL A 174 -26.90 -4.05 -10.26
N ALA A 175 -26.91 -3.57 -11.51
CA ALA A 175 -26.93 -4.43 -12.70
C ALA A 175 -25.82 -5.49 -12.58
N ALA A 176 -26.20 -6.76 -12.71
CA ALA A 176 -25.28 -7.88 -12.65
C ALA A 176 -24.18 -7.68 -13.71
N ASN A 177 -22.95 -7.42 -13.27
CA ASN A 177 -21.81 -7.57 -14.13
C ASN A 177 -21.57 -9.08 -14.23
N THR A 178 -22.23 -9.71 -15.19
CA THR A 178 -21.99 -11.10 -15.56
C THR A 178 -20.53 -11.21 -15.99
N GLY A 179 -19.68 -11.62 -15.04
CA GLY A 179 -18.30 -11.96 -15.31
C GLY A 179 -18.27 -12.88 -16.52
N ALA A 180 -17.67 -12.39 -17.60
CA ALA A 180 -17.38 -13.19 -18.76
C ALA A 180 -16.62 -14.44 -18.28
N LYS A 181 -17.21 -15.60 -18.57
CA LYS A 181 -16.62 -16.93 -18.39
C LYS A 181 -15.21 -16.91 -19.03
N PRO A 182 -14.17 -17.51 -18.41
CA PRO A 182 -12.88 -17.57 -19.07
C PRO A 182 -13.05 -18.36 -20.36
N ALA A 183 -12.84 -17.70 -21.49
CA ALA A 183 -12.86 -18.34 -22.79
C ALA A 183 -11.68 -19.31 -22.86
N THR A 184 -11.97 -20.59 -23.09
CA THR A 184 -11.02 -21.57 -23.59
C THR A 184 -10.43 -21.02 -24.89
N HIS A 185 -9.11 -20.81 -24.91
CA HIS A 185 -8.38 -20.43 -26.11
C HIS A 185 -8.38 -21.62 -27.09
N GLU A 186 -9.36 -21.64 -27.99
CA GLU A 186 -9.27 -22.36 -29.25
C GLU A 186 -8.80 -21.37 -30.31
N ALA A 187 -7.68 -21.70 -30.94
CA ALA A 187 -7.04 -20.84 -31.92
C ALA A 187 -7.92 -20.72 -33.18
N ALA A 188 -8.45 -19.54 -33.44
CA ALA A 188 -9.02 -19.17 -34.72
C ALA A 188 -8.24 -17.99 -35.29
N GLN A 189 -7.46 -18.26 -36.33
CA GLN A 189 -6.83 -17.27 -37.20
C GLN A 189 -7.90 -16.41 -37.87
N SER A 190 -7.69 -15.09 -37.92
CA SER A 190 -8.29 -14.22 -38.95
C SER A 190 -7.43 -13.00 -39.21
N ALA A 191 -7.40 -12.63 -40.48
CA ALA A 191 -6.43 -11.80 -41.18
C ALA A 191 -6.27 -10.37 -40.65
N VAL A 192 -5.02 -9.90 -40.60
CA VAL A 192 -4.65 -8.51 -40.35
C VAL A 192 -4.59 -7.76 -41.68
N VAL A 193 -5.46 -6.76 -41.87
CA VAL A 193 -5.21 -5.68 -42.84
C VAL A 193 -4.53 -4.54 -42.07
N ALA A 194 -3.32 -4.20 -42.50
CA ALA A 194 -2.43 -3.26 -41.85
C ALA A 194 -2.85 -1.80 -42.12
N GLY A 195 -3.11 -1.06 -41.04
CA GLY A 195 -3.12 0.40 -41.05
C GLY A 195 -2.28 0.90 -39.87
N LEU A 196 -1.19 1.62 -40.16
CA LEU A 196 -0.34 2.25 -39.13
C LEU A 196 -1.12 3.38 -38.48
N SER A 197 -1.21 3.36 -37.15
CA SER A 197 -1.88 4.42 -36.39
C SER A 197 -1.07 5.73 -36.44
N PRO A 198 -1.71 6.90 -36.30
CA PRO A 198 -1.04 8.20 -36.27
C PRO A 198 0.10 8.30 -35.23
N GLY A 199 -0.02 7.55 -34.12
CA GLY A 199 1.02 7.46 -33.09
C GLY A 199 2.28 6.70 -33.55
N MET A 200 2.13 5.71 -34.43
CA MET A 200 3.27 5.00 -35.00
C MET A 200 4.03 5.87 -36.03
N LEU A 201 3.31 6.67 -36.81
CA LEU A 201 3.93 7.64 -37.74
C LEU A 201 4.73 8.72 -36.99
N ALA A 202 4.21 9.21 -35.86
CA ALA A 202 4.94 10.14 -35.00
C ALA A 202 6.19 9.50 -34.36
N GLY A 203 6.11 8.21 -33.98
CA GLY A 203 7.24 7.45 -33.44
C GLY A 203 8.38 7.24 -34.44
N PHE A 204 8.07 6.91 -35.70
CA PHE A 204 9.10 6.76 -36.73
C PHE A 204 9.78 8.09 -37.10
N GLY A 205 9.05 9.20 -37.09
CA GLY A 205 9.62 10.53 -37.37
C GLY A 205 10.66 10.98 -36.35
N ILE A 206 10.41 10.73 -35.06
CA ILE A 206 11.35 11.09 -33.98
C ILE A 206 12.61 10.20 -34.01
N LEU A 207 12.44 8.91 -34.32
CA LEU A 207 13.57 7.98 -34.43
C LEU A 207 14.50 8.36 -35.60
N LEU A 208 13.94 8.75 -36.75
CA LEU A 208 14.71 9.17 -37.93
C LEU A 208 15.49 10.47 -37.69
N LEU A 209 14.91 11.45 -37.01
CA LEU A 209 15.60 12.69 -36.63
C LEU A 209 16.73 12.44 -35.62
N GLY A 210 16.53 11.50 -34.69
CA GLY A 210 17.57 11.06 -33.75
C GLY A 210 18.75 10.40 -34.46
N CYS A 211 18.51 9.51 -35.42
CA CYS A 211 19.58 8.85 -36.17
C CYS A 211 20.36 9.81 -37.08
N ILE A 212 19.69 10.80 -37.69
CA ILE A 212 20.37 11.83 -38.49
C ILE A 212 21.23 12.75 -37.61
N GLY A 213 20.74 13.14 -36.42
CA GLY A 213 21.51 13.94 -35.47
C GLY A 213 22.77 13.24 -34.95
N VAL A 214 22.66 11.94 -34.64
CA VAL A 214 23.81 11.11 -34.23
C VAL A 214 24.79 10.91 -35.38
N GLY A 215 24.30 10.69 -36.60
CA GLY A 215 25.15 10.57 -37.80
C GLY A 215 25.92 11.85 -38.14
N TYR A 216 25.27 13.01 -38.07
CA TYR A 216 25.91 14.31 -38.29
C TYR A 216 27.02 14.60 -37.28
N GLU A 217 26.78 14.30 -36.00
CA GLU A 217 27.74 14.55 -34.93
C GLU A 217 28.93 13.58 -34.94
N ILE A 218 28.74 12.34 -35.42
CA ILE A 218 29.82 11.38 -35.65
C ILE A 218 30.64 11.78 -36.90
N GLY A 219 30.00 12.27 -37.95
CA GLY A 219 30.67 12.75 -39.17
C GLY A 219 31.53 13.99 -38.92
N ARG A 220 31.01 14.96 -38.16
CA ARG A 220 31.73 16.19 -37.77
C ARG A 220 32.98 15.92 -36.94
N ARG A 221 33.01 14.84 -36.15
CA ARG A 221 34.16 14.47 -35.30
C ARG A 221 35.24 13.67 -36.03
N ARG A 222 34.98 13.26 -37.28
CA ARG A 222 35.91 12.46 -38.11
C ARG A 222 36.45 13.22 -39.33
N ALA A 223 35.98 14.45 -39.59
CA ALA A 223 36.52 15.36 -40.61
C ALA A 223 37.57 16.30 -40.01
#